data_AF-F9EK14-F1
#
_entry.id   AF-F9EK14-F1
#
_cell.length_a   1.000
_cell.length_b   1.000
_cell.length_c   1.000
_cell.angle_alpha   90.00
_cell.angle_beta   90.00
_cell.angle_gamma   90.00
#
_symmetry.space_group_name_H-M   'P 1'
#
loop_
_entity.id
_entity.type
_entity.pdbx_description
1 polymer ?
#
loop_
_entity_poly.entity_id
_entity_poly.type
_entity_poly.pdbx_seq_one_letter_code
_entity_poly.pdbx_strand_id
1 'polypeptide(L)'
;MEVYAKNFDMNIKCINAEERFLTKLAGVTDPETKRKIIGKEFVEVFNEEAKKIEGAEFLAQGTIYPDVIESVSVKGPSVTIKSHHNVGGLPEDLKFELLEPLRELFKDEVRKVGRELGIPDYMVDRHPFPGPGLGIRILGEVTKEKADILREADAIFIEELRKADLYNKVSQAFVVLLPVKSVGVMGDERTYEYTAVLRSANTIDFMTATWSHLPYEFLEKVSNRILNEVKGINRLTYDISSKPPATIEWE
;
A
#
# COMPACT_ATOMS: atom_id res chain seq x y z
N MET A 1 -13.76 4.46 -7.98
CA MET A 1 -15.09 3.85 -8.22
C MET A 1 -15.55 3.99 -9.66
N GLU A 2 -15.31 5.13 -10.32
CA GLU A 2 -15.75 5.34 -11.69
C GLU A 2 -15.33 4.25 -12.68
N VAL A 3 -14.10 3.72 -12.59
CA VAL A 3 -13.66 2.67 -13.54
C VAL A 3 -14.47 1.39 -13.37
N TYR A 4 -14.67 0.96 -12.13
CA TYR A 4 -15.50 -0.21 -11.87
C TYR A 4 -16.94 0.06 -12.29
N ALA A 5 -17.55 1.16 -11.85
CA ALA A 5 -18.93 1.48 -12.21
C ALA A 5 -19.19 1.75 -13.72
N LYS A 6 -18.20 2.28 -14.45
CA LYS A 6 -18.32 2.59 -15.89
C LYS A 6 -18.01 1.38 -16.78
N ASN A 7 -17.07 0.53 -16.38
CA ASN A 7 -16.59 -0.56 -17.23
C ASN A 7 -17.14 -1.94 -16.80
N PHE A 8 -17.63 -2.07 -15.57
CA PHE A 8 -18.11 -3.31 -15.00
C PHE A 8 -19.44 -3.05 -14.27
N ASP A 9 -20.52 -3.73 -14.65
CA ASP A 9 -21.82 -3.62 -13.97
C ASP A 9 -21.77 -4.32 -12.60
N MET A 10 -20.99 -3.76 -11.67
CA MET A 10 -20.69 -4.32 -10.36
C MET A 10 -21.48 -3.59 -9.28
N ASN A 11 -22.16 -4.35 -8.43
CA ASN A 11 -22.75 -3.83 -7.20
C ASN A 11 -21.66 -3.63 -6.13
N ILE A 12 -21.15 -2.40 -6.02
CA ILE A 12 -20.06 -2.09 -5.09
C ILE A 12 -20.56 -1.22 -3.94
N LYS A 13 -20.45 -1.76 -2.72
CA LYS A 13 -20.73 -1.04 -1.48
C LYS A 13 -19.42 -0.44 -0.92
N CYS A 14 -19.30 0.88 -0.97
CA CYS A 14 -18.15 1.59 -0.40
C CYS A 14 -18.43 1.92 1.08
N ILE A 15 -17.58 1.44 1.98
CA ILE A 15 -17.73 1.63 3.42
C ILE A 15 -16.69 2.63 3.89
N ASN A 16 -17.15 3.79 4.37
CA ASN A 16 -16.25 4.76 4.99
C ASN A 16 -16.03 4.38 6.46
N ALA A 17 -14.84 3.84 6.75
CA ALA A 17 -14.40 3.50 8.10
C ALA A 17 -13.19 4.35 8.55
N GLU A 18 -12.88 5.47 7.88
CA GLU A 18 -11.67 6.27 8.15
C GLU A 18 -11.52 6.61 9.64
N GLU A 19 -12.55 7.20 10.25
CA GLU A 19 -12.55 7.58 11.66
C GLU A 19 -12.35 6.37 12.57
N ARG A 20 -13.02 5.25 12.28
CA ARG A 20 -12.93 4.00 13.05
C ARG A 20 -11.50 3.47 13.08
N PHE A 21 -10.81 3.43 11.94
CA PHE A 21 -9.41 3.02 11.87
C PHE A 21 -8.50 4.01 12.60
N LEU A 22 -8.69 5.33 12.41
CA LEU A 22 -7.86 6.35 13.05
C LEU A 22 -8.00 6.32 14.58
N THR A 23 -9.22 6.13 15.11
CA THR A 23 -9.45 6.02 16.56
C THR A 23 -8.72 4.81 17.15
N LYS A 24 -8.71 3.67 16.46
CA LYS A 24 -8.02 2.46 16.93
C LYS A 24 -6.49 2.57 16.84
N LEU A 25 -5.98 3.40 15.94
CA LEU A 25 -4.54 3.66 15.77
C LEU A 25 -4.00 4.79 16.65
N ALA A 26 -4.87 5.52 17.37
CA ALA A 26 -4.47 6.62 18.23
C ALA A 26 -3.45 6.17 19.28
N GLY A 27 -2.33 6.87 19.38
CA GLY A 27 -1.22 6.57 20.28
C GLY A 27 -0.39 5.34 19.92
N VAL A 28 -0.69 4.60 18.85
CA VAL A 28 0.02 3.37 18.48
C VAL A 28 1.24 3.70 17.62
N THR A 29 2.43 3.36 18.10
CA THR A 29 3.69 3.60 17.38
C THR A 29 4.38 2.33 16.90
N ASP A 30 4.14 1.19 17.56
CA ASP A 30 4.75 -0.09 17.21
C ASP A 30 4.20 -0.64 15.88
N PRO A 31 5.05 -0.90 14.87
CA PRO A 31 4.62 -1.35 13.53
C PRO A 31 3.81 -2.64 13.54
N GLU A 32 4.24 -3.63 14.31
CA GLU A 32 3.56 -4.93 14.39
C GLU A 32 2.17 -4.80 15.02
N THR A 33 2.05 -3.95 16.04
CA THR A 33 0.77 -3.61 16.66
C THR A 33 -0.13 -2.88 15.67
N LYS A 34 0.38 -1.91 14.89
CA LYS A 34 -0.39 -1.24 13.83
C LYS A 34 -0.92 -2.24 12.81
N ARG A 35 -0.08 -3.15 12.31
CA ARG A 35 -0.45 -4.22 11.36
C ARG A 35 -1.59 -5.07 11.92
N LYS A 36 -1.48 -5.52 13.17
CA LYS A 36 -2.51 -6.33 13.85
C LYS A 36 -3.83 -5.57 14.02
N ILE A 37 -3.78 -4.31 14.45
CA ILE A 37 -4.97 -3.47 14.61
C ILE A 37 -5.69 -3.29 13.28
N ILE A 38 -4.96 -2.91 12.22
CA ILE A 38 -5.54 -2.68 10.91
C ILE A 38 -6.15 -3.97 10.34
N GLY A 39 -5.42 -5.10 10.43
CA GLY A 39 -5.93 -6.39 9.96
C GLY A 39 -7.19 -6.83 10.71
N LYS A 40 -7.20 -6.71 12.04
CA LYS A 40 -8.36 -7.03 12.87
C LYS A 40 -9.56 -6.15 12.55
N GLU A 41 -9.35 -4.84 12.49
CA GLU A 41 -10.43 -3.88 12.24
C GLU A 41 -11.04 -4.03 10.85
N PHE A 42 -10.21 -4.34 9.84
CA PHE A 42 -10.68 -4.65 8.49
C PHE A 42 -11.62 -5.86 8.49
N VAL A 43 -11.25 -6.92 9.19
CA VAL A 43 -12.07 -8.12 9.33
C VAL A 43 -13.37 -7.80 10.06
N GLU A 44 -13.34 -7.02 11.15
CA GLU A 44 -14.56 -6.61 11.86
C GLU A 44 -15.53 -5.83 10.97
N VAL A 45 -15.04 -4.82 10.24
CA VAL A 45 -15.85 -4.03 9.31
C VAL A 45 -16.40 -4.93 8.19
N PHE A 46 -15.57 -5.81 7.62
CA PHE A 46 -16.01 -6.76 6.60
C PHE A 46 -17.14 -7.66 7.09
N ASN A 47 -17.00 -8.22 8.30
CA ASN A 47 -17.98 -9.12 8.89
C ASN A 47 -19.32 -8.41 9.17
N GLU A 48 -19.28 -7.19 9.68
CA GLU A 48 -20.47 -6.37 9.91
C GLU A 48 -21.25 -6.11 8.63
N GLU A 49 -20.56 -5.93 7.51
CA GLU A 49 -21.18 -5.68 6.21
C GLU A 49 -21.63 -6.97 5.53
N ALA A 50 -20.86 -8.06 5.66
CA ALA A 50 -21.22 -9.37 5.14
C ALA A 50 -22.53 -9.89 5.76
N LYS A 51 -22.73 -9.67 7.07
CA LYS A 51 -23.98 -10.05 7.78
C LYS A 51 -25.23 -9.30 7.29
N LYS A 52 -25.06 -8.17 6.60
CA LYS A 52 -26.18 -7.39 6.01
C LYS A 52 -26.57 -7.89 4.61
N ILE A 53 -25.82 -8.83 4.03
CA ILE A 53 -26.08 -9.41 2.72
C ILE A 53 -26.77 -10.76 2.91
N GLU A 54 -28.05 -10.81 2.58
CA GLU A 54 -28.83 -12.05 2.65
C GLU A 54 -28.52 -12.97 1.45
N GLY A 55 -28.43 -14.28 1.71
CA GLY A 55 -28.27 -15.30 0.65
C GLY A 55 -26.86 -15.42 0.06
N ALA A 56 -25.85 -14.77 0.63
CA ALA A 56 -24.47 -14.97 0.20
C ALA A 56 -23.92 -16.32 0.69
N GLU A 57 -23.60 -17.22 -0.24
CA GLU A 57 -23.03 -18.55 0.05
C GLU A 57 -21.51 -18.60 -0.15
N PHE A 58 -20.99 -17.78 -1.08
CA PHE A 58 -19.58 -17.79 -1.47
C PHE A 58 -18.85 -16.53 -1.03
N LEU A 59 -17.57 -16.69 -0.69
CA LEU A 59 -16.62 -15.60 -0.53
C LEU A 59 -15.52 -15.73 -1.57
N ALA A 60 -15.50 -14.81 -2.53
CA ALA A 60 -14.47 -14.77 -3.56
C ALA A 60 -13.18 -14.11 -3.07
N GLN A 61 -12.03 -14.73 -3.34
CA GLN A 61 -10.70 -14.16 -3.05
C GLN A 61 -9.80 -14.18 -4.29
N GLY A 62 -8.93 -13.18 -4.39
CA GLY A 62 -7.96 -13.03 -5.48
C GLY A 62 -6.63 -13.77 -5.24
N THR A 63 -6.63 -14.85 -4.47
CA THR A 63 -5.44 -15.67 -4.15
C THR A 63 -4.79 -16.18 -5.44
N ILE A 64 -3.47 -16.05 -5.57
CA ILE A 64 -2.72 -16.48 -6.77
C ILE A 64 -1.76 -17.63 -6.46
N TYR A 65 -1.23 -18.28 -7.49
CA TYR A 65 -0.40 -19.48 -7.34
C TYR A 65 0.83 -19.29 -6.43
N PRO A 66 1.57 -18.16 -6.49
CA PRO A 66 2.63 -17.87 -5.52
C PRO A 66 2.18 -17.91 -4.05
N ASP A 67 0.99 -17.41 -3.73
CA ASP A 67 0.46 -17.39 -2.36
C ASP A 67 0.17 -18.82 -1.85
N VAL A 68 -0.28 -19.69 -2.75
CA VAL A 68 -0.53 -21.11 -2.45
C VAL A 68 0.78 -21.85 -2.16
N ILE A 69 1.83 -21.59 -2.92
CA ILE A 69 3.15 -22.22 -2.69
C ILE A 69 3.74 -21.76 -1.35
N GLU A 70 3.66 -20.47 -1.04
CA GLU A 70 4.18 -19.90 0.22
C GLU A 70 3.47 -20.50 1.44
N SER A 71 2.15 -20.71 1.36
CA SER A 71 1.36 -21.28 2.46
C SER A 71 1.60 -22.79 2.68
N VAL A 72 1.93 -23.54 1.63
CA VAL A 72 2.20 -25.00 1.72
C VAL A 72 3.62 -25.30 2.20
N SER A 73 4.58 -24.39 1.97
CA SER A 73 6.01 -24.60 2.24
C SER A 73 6.45 -24.40 3.70
N VAL A 74 5.53 -24.13 4.62
CA VAL A 74 5.79 -23.91 6.08
C VAL A 74 5.97 -25.23 6.89
N LYS A 75 6.63 -26.25 6.31
CA LYS A 75 7.07 -27.46 7.05
C LYS A 75 8.56 -27.46 7.43
N GLY A 76 9.22 -26.30 7.41
CA GLY A 76 10.59 -26.09 7.89
C GLY A 76 10.65 -25.09 9.06
N PRO A 77 11.75 -25.00 9.83
CA PRO A 77 11.88 -24.18 11.04
C PRO A 77 12.08 -22.69 10.71
N SER A 78 11.25 -22.15 9.82
CA SER A 78 11.17 -20.72 9.55
C SER A 78 10.12 -20.13 10.48
N VAL A 79 10.57 -19.20 11.34
CA VAL A 79 9.72 -18.24 12.06
C VAL A 79 8.59 -17.80 11.13
N THR A 80 7.36 -17.81 11.64
CA THR A 80 6.10 -17.58 10.92
C THR A 80 6.12 -16.26 10.14
N ILE A 81 6.70 -16.30 8.94
CA ILE A 81 6.73 -15.19 8.01
C ILE A 81 5.45 -15.32 7.19
N LYS A 82 4.52 -14.38 7.44
CA LYS A 82 3.18 -14.21 6.85
C LYS A 82 2.10 -15.11 7.44
N SER A 83 1.41 -14.58 8.46
CA SER A 83 0.28 -15.24 9.13
C SER A 83 -1.10 -14.96 8.52
N HIS A 84 -1.27 -14.09 7.53
CA HIS A 84 -2.61 -13.63 7.11
C HIS A 84 -2.72 -13.21 5.63
N HIS A 85 -2.57 -14.14 4.68
CA HIS A 85 -2.95 -13.89 3.28
C HIS A 85 -4.33 -14.44 2.90
N ASN A 86 -4.86 -15.40 3.66
CA ASN A 86 -6.28 -15.74 3.61
C ASN A 86 -7.02 -14.86 4.62
N VAL A 87 -8.33 -14.68 4.48
CA VAL A 87 -9.16 -13.99 5.49
C VAL A 87 -9.20 -14.84 6.78
N GLY A 88 -8.05 -14.98 7.45
CA GLY A 88 -7.80 -15.83 8.62
C GLY A 88 -8.39 -15.26 9.91
N GLY A 89 -9.50 -14.56 9.78
CA GLY A 89 -10.22 -13.93 10.88
C GLY A 89 -11.74 -13.89 10.65
N LEU A 90 -12.26 -14.56 9.61
CA LEU A 90 -13.70 -14.75 9.53
C LEU A 90 -14.14 -15.49 10.81
N PRO A 91 -15.13 -14.97 11.54
CA PRO A 91 -15.60 -15.60 12.74
C PRO A 91 -16.27 -16.93 12.38
N GLU A 92 -16.22 -17.90 13.30
CA GLU A 92 -16.69 -19.27 13.06
C GLU A 92 -18.17 -19.36 12.62
N ASP A 93 -18.94 -18.28 12.82
CA ASP A 93 -20.34 -18.15 12.44
C ASP A 93 -20.56 -17.78 10.95
N LEU A 94 -19.56 -17.23 10.25
CA LEU A 94 -19.65 -16.90 8.83
C LEU A 94 -19.24 -18.11 7.97
N LYS A 95 -20.23 -18.93 7.63
CA LYS A 95 -20.08 -20.12 6.80
C LYS A 95 -20.09 -19.80 5.31
N PHE A 96 -19.06 -19.12 4.82
CA PHE A 96 -18.86 -18.94 3.37
C PHE A 96 -18.03 -20.09 2.79
N GLU A 97 -18.39 -20.54 1.58
CA GLU A 97 -17.51 -21.36 0.74
C GLU A 97 -16.52 -20.45 0.00
N LEU A 98 -15.23 -20.76 0.09
CA LEU A 98 -14.18 -19.95 -0.55
C LEU A 98 -14.11 -20.22 -2.06
N LEU A 99 -14.13 -19.15 -2.85
CA LEU A 99 -13.97 -19.19 -4.30
C LEU A 99 -12.70 -18.44 -4.73
N GLU A 100 -11.69 -19.18 -5.20
CA GLU A 100 -10.37 -18.62 -5.54
C GLU A 100 -10.04 -18.84 -7.03
N PRO A 101 -10.63 -18.06 -7.95
CA PRO A 101 -10.54 -18.34 -9.40
C PRO A 101 -9.14 -18.10 -9.99
N LEU A 102 -8.25 -17.40 -9.28
CA LEU A 102 -6.90 -17.06 -9.76
C LEU A 102 -5.80 -17.96 -9.16
N ARG A 103 -6.17 -18.97 -8.37
CA ARG A 103 -5.25 -19.79 -7.55
C ARG A 103 -4.19 -20.55 -8.34
N GLU A 104 -4.38 -20.74 -9.64
CA GLU A 104 -3.46 -21.48 -10.53
C GLU A 104 -2.60 -20.56 -11.40
N LEU A 105 -2.76 -19.23 -11.25
CA LEU A 105 -2.10 -18.24 -12.12
C LEU A 105 -0.93 -17.54 -11.43
N PHE A 106 0.12 -17.25 -12.20
CA PHE A 106 1.19 -16.33 -11.83
C PHE A 106 0.78 -14.86 -12.03
N LYS A 107 1.55 -13.93 -11.46
CA LYS A 107 1.21 -12.50 -11.46
C LYS A 107 1.13 -11.91 -12.87
N ASP A 108 2.01 -12.33 -13.78
CA ASP A 108 1.98 -11.89 -15.18
C ASP A 108 0.76 -12.42 -15.93
N GLU A 109 0.32 -13.64 -15.63
CA GLU A 109 -0.89 -14.25 -16.19
C GLU A 109 -2.15 -13.56 -15.69
N VAL A 110 -2.23 -13.24 -14.40
CA VAL A 110 -3.34 -12.44 -13.84
C VAL A 110 -3.44 -11.08 -14.53
N ARG A 111 -2.30 -10.45 -14.87
CA ARG A 111 -2.31 -9.19 -15.64
C ARG A 111 -2.86 -9.39 -17.06
N LYS A 112 -2.51 -10.50 -17.74
CA LYS A 112 -3.06 -10.83 -19.07
C LYS A 112 -4.58 -11.02 -18.98
N VAL A 113 -5.05 -11.80 -18.00
CA VAL A 113 -6.49 -11.99 -17.75
C VAL A 113 -7.19 -10.66 -17.50
N GLY A 114 -6.61 -9.78 -16.68
CA GLY A 114 -7.17 -8.45 -16.43
C GLY A 114 -7.35 -7.61 -17.71
N ARG A 115 -6.40 -7.68 -18.64
CA ARG A 115 -6.49 -6.98 -19.93
C ARG A 115 -7.57 -7.57 -20.84
N GLU A 116 -7.66 -8.90 -20.91
CA GLU A 116 -8.72 -9.59 -21.67
C GLU A 116 -10.13 -9.28 -21.11
N LEU A 117 -10.24 -9.05 -19.81
CA LEU A 117 -11.48 -8.60 -19.15
C LEU A 117 -11.76 -7.09 -19.37
N GLY A 118 -10.90 -6.35 -20.09
CA GLY A 118 -11.09 -4.93 -20.35
C GLY A 118 -10.70 -3.99 -19.20
N ILE A 119 -9.94 -4.47 -18.21
CA ILE A 119 -9.40 -3.62 -17.15
C ILE A 119 -8.30 -2.72 -17.75
N PRO A 120 -8.34 -1.38 -17.56
CA PRO A 120 -7.34 -0.48 -18.12
C PRO A 120 -5.90 -0.79 -17.65
N ASP A 121 -4.92 -0.65 -18.55
CA ASP A 121 -3.51 -0.93 -18.27
C ASP A 121 -2.98 -0.19 -17.04
N TYR A 122 -3.34 1.08 -16.87
CA TYR A 122 -2.87 1.86 -15.72
C TYR A 122 -3.34 1.32 -14.36
N MET A 123 -4.39 0.47 -14.33
CA MET A 123 -4.85 -0.26 -13.15
C MET A 123 -4.15 -1.62 -13.01
N VAL A 124 -4.04 -2.37 -14.12
CA VAL A 124 -3.39 -3.68 -14.17
C VAL A 124 -1.91 -3.60 -13.80
N ASP A 125 -1.25 -2.53 -14.24
CA ASP A 125 0.18 -2.29 -14.03
C ASP A 125 0.48 -1.43 -12.79
N ARG A 126 -0.50 -1.21 -11.90
CA ARG A 126 -0.23 -0.52 -10.63
C ARG A 126 0.82 -1.30 -9.83
N HIS A 127 1.73 -0.53 -9.23
CA HIS A 127 2.63 -1.04 -8.21
C HIS A 127 1.84 -1.70 -7.07
N PRO A 128 2.41 -2.73 -6.42
CA PRO A 128 1.79 -3.31 -5.24
C PRO A 128 1.63 -2.26 -4.14
N PHE A 129 0.50 -2.33 -3.45
CA PHE A 129 0.18 -1.48 -2.31
C PHE A 129 -0.08 -2.38 -1.09
N PRO A 130 0.56 -2.12 0.06
CA PRO A 130 0.47 -3.01 1.21
C PRO A 130 -0.95 -3.03 1.79
N GLY A 131 -1.36 -4.15 2.39
CA GLY A 131 -2.67 -4.30 3.05
C GLY A 131 -2.93 -3.22 4.12
N PRO A 132 -1.99 -2.97 5.05
CA PRO A 132 -2.08 -1.86 6.00
C PRO A 132 -2.02 -0.44 5.39
N GLY A 133 -1.78 -0.35 4.07
CA GLY A 133 -1.71 0.89 3.32
C GLY A 133 -0.70 1.89 3.88
N LEU A 134 -1.14 3.13 4.04
CA LEU A 134 -0.30 4.21 4.59
C LEU A 134 0.04 4.01 6.08
N GLY A 135 -0.63 3.09 6.78
CA GLY A 135 -0.37 2.82 8.19
C GLY A 135 1.06 2.34 8.48
N ILE A 136 1.74 1.78 7.48
CA ILE A 136 3.16 1.38 7.55
C ILE A 136 4.11 2.32 6.77
N ARG A 137 3.58 3.39 6.21
CA ARG A 137 4.36 4.44 5.52
C ARG A 137 4.41 5.75 6.31
N ILE A 138 3.67 5.81 7.42
CA ILE A 138 3.75 6.87 8.42
C ILE A 138 4.43 6.25 9.63
N LEU A 139 5.67 6.65 9.88
CA LEU A 139 6.45 6.07 10.97
C LEU A 139 5.94 6.59 12.32
N GLY A 140 5.76 5.66 13.26
CA GLY A 140 5.13 5.93 14.55
C GLY A 140 3.61 6.10 14.43
N GLU A 141 3.06 7.05 15.20
CA GLU A 141 1.61 7.25 15.31
C GLU A 141 0.99 7.78 14.01
N VAL A 142 -0.11 7.14 13.60
CA VAL A 142 -0.89 7.49 12.41
C VAL A 142 -2.02 8.46 12.81
N THR A 143 -2.04 9.64 12.20
CA THR A 143 -3.11 10.64 12.38
C THR A 143 -3.68 11.05 11.04
N LYS A 144 -4.89 11.64 11.05
CA LYS A 144 -5.53 12.17 9.83
C LYS A 144 -4.61 13.16 9.10
N GLU A 145 -4.07 14.12 9.84
CA GLU A 145 -3.12 15.13 9.31
C GLU A 145 -1.93 14.48 8.60
N LYS A 146 -1.25 13.53 9.26
CA LYS A 146 -0.09 12.83 8.65
C LYS A 146 -0.50 12.04 7.41
N ALA A 147 -1.68 11.43 7.42
CA ALA A 147 -2.21 10.69 6.28
C ALA A 147 -2.60 11.61 5.11
N ASP A 148 -3.14 12.80 5.39
CA ASP A 148 -3.42 13.83 4.38
C ASP A 148 -2.11 14.32 3.74
N ILE A 149 -1.12 14.71 4.55
CA ILE A 149 0.22 15.14 4.10
C ILE A 149 0.87 14.07 3.21
N LEU A 150 0.88 12.82 3.68
CA LEU A 150 1.51 11.73 2.94
C LEU A 150 0.79 11.42 1.62
N ARG A 151 -0.56 11.50 1.59
CA ARG A 151 -1.34 11.29 0.36
C ARG A 151 -0.99 12.31 -0.72
N GLU A 152 -0.85 13.58 -0.34
CA GLU A 152 -0.49 14.64 -1.28
C GLU A 152 0.93 14.44 -1.83
N ALA A 153 1.90 14.15 -0.94
CA ALA A 153 3.28 13.90 -1.35
C ALA A 153 3.42 12.66 -2.25
N ASP A 154 2.74 11.56 -1.91
CA ASP A 154 2.73 10.32 -2.72
C ASP A 154 2.08 10.56 -4.08
N ALA A 155 0.97 11.30 -4.13
CA ALA A 155 0.30 11.65 -5.39
C ALA A 155 1.23 12.41 -6.34
N ILE A 156 1.96 13.43 -5.85
CA ILE A 156 2.93 14.18 -6.65
C ILE A 156 4.05 13.25 -7.18
N PHE A 157 4.59 12.39 -6.31
CA PHE A 157 5.68 11.51 -6.71
C PHE A 157 5.24 10.52 -7.81
N ILE A 158 4.07 9.89 -7.65
CA ILE A 158 3.51 8.96 -8.62
C ILE A 158 3.13 9.67 -9.92
N GLU A 159 2.56 10.88 -9.85
CA GLU A 159 2.22 11.70 -11.01
C GLU A 159 3.48 12.01 -11.85
N GLU A 160 4.55 12.47 -11.22
CA GLU A 160 5.80 12.78 -11.92
C GLU A 160 6.46 11.53 -12.49
N LEU A 161 6.46 10.40 -11.77
CA LEU A 161 6.94 9.13 -12.30
C LEU A 161 6.21 8.72 -13.58
N ARG A 162 4.90 8.95 -13.65
CA ARG A 162 4.09 8.67 -14.85
C ARG A 162 4.41 9.64 -15.98
N LYS A 163 4.49 10.96 -15.71
CA LYS A 163 4.85 11.98 -16.71
C LYS A 163 6.24 11.78 -17.30
N ALA A 164 7.17 11.21 -16.54
CA ALA A 164 8.54 10.95 -16.98
C ALA A 164 8.75 9.55 -17.60
N ASP A 165 7.68 8.77 -17.82
CA ASP A 165 7.76 7.37 -18.29
C ASP A 165 8.71 6.50 -17.43
N LEU A 166 8.74 6.76 -16.11
CA LEU A 166 9.54 6.03 -15.13
C LEU A 166 8.70 5.05 -14.30
N TYR A 167 7.37 5.25 -14.21
CA TYR A 167 6.49 4.44 -13.37
C TYR A 167 6.59 2.94 -13.67
N ASN A 168 6.57 2.55 -14.94
CA ASN A 168 6.68 1.14 -15.36
C ASN A 168 8.13 0.60 -15.38
N LYS A 169 9.12 1.46 -15.13
CA LYS A 169 10.55 1.08 -15.08
C LYS A 169 11.01 0.70 -13.68
N VAL A 170 10.16 0.92 -12.68
CA VAL A 170 10.43 0.56 -11.28
C VAL A 170 9.38 -0.41 -10.76
N SER A 171 9.78 -1.32 -9.88
CA SER A 171 8.88 -2.35 -9.35
C SER A 171 7.90 -1.79 -8.32
N GLN A 172 8.36 -0.85 -7.50
CA GLN A 172 7.54 -0.15 -6.51
C GLN A 172 8.12 1.25 -6.26
N ALA A 173 7.25 2.25 -6.12
CA ALA A 173 7.63 3.58 -5.69
C ALA A 173 6.55 4.18 -4.78
N PHE A 174 6.97 4.89 -3.74
CA PHE A 174 6.10 5.54 -2.77
C PHE A 174 6.84 6.54 -1.90
N VAL A 175 6.09 7.33 -1.13
CA VAL A 175 6.62 8.23 -0.11
C VAL A 175 6.41 7.63 1.29
N VAL A 176 7.33 7.93 2.19
CA VAL A 176 7.26 7.61 3.63
C VAL A 176 7.37 8.90 4.43
N LEU A 177 6.53 9.09 5.45
CA LEU A 177 6.57 10.25 6.34
C LEU A 177 7.28 9.88 7.65
N LEU A 178 8.32 10.61 8.00
CA LEU A 178 9.10 10.37 9.22
C LEU A 178 8.55 11.19 10.40
N PRO A 179 8.59 10.68 11.64
CA PRO A 179 8.20 11.40 12.85
C PRO A 179 9.30 12.38 13.30
N VAL A 180 10.12 12.89 12.38
CA VAL A 180 11.16 13.87 12.65
C VAL A 180 10.83 15.16 11.91
N LYS A 181 10.99 16.27 12.62
CA LYS A 181 10.81 17.61 12.07
C LYS A 181 12.16 18.24 11.77
N SER A 182 12.19 19.05 10.73
CA SER A 182 13.39 19.74 10.28
C SER A 182 13.15 21.25 10.25
N VAL A 183 14.21 22.03 10.38
CA VAL A 183 14.15 23.47 10.13
C VAL A 183 14.22 23.69 8.62
N GLY A 184 13.34 24.54 8.12
CA GLY A 184 13.32 25.02 6.75
C GLY A 184 13.11 26.53 6.69
N VAL A 185 13.25 27.08 5.49
CA VAL A 185 12.89 28.46 5.17
C VAL A 185 11.95 28.37 3.97
N MET A 186 10.72 28.84 4.14
CA MET A 186 9.73 28.93 3.05
C MET A 186 9.27 30.38 2.96
N GLY A 187 9.57 31.05 1.84
CA GLY A 187 9.47 32.51 1.77
C GLY A 187 10.47 33.16 2.73
N ASP A 188 9.99 34.10 3.55
CA ASP A 188 10.80 34.81 4.56
C ASP A 188 10.62 34.26 5.99
N GLU A 189 9.83 33.20 6.18
CA GLU A 189 9.54 32.63 7.49
C GLU A 189 10.27 31.30 7.73
N ARG A 190 10.66 31.08 8.99
CA ARG A 190 11.28 29.84 9.44
C ARG A 190 10.19 28.80 9.69
N THR A 191 10.30 27.64 9.07
CA THR A 191 9.35 26.53 9.24
C THR A 191 9.94 25.39 10.08
N TYR A 192 9.07 24.63 10.75
CA TYR A 192 9.42 23.42 11.48
C TYR A 192 8.41 22.30 11.17
N GLU A 193 8.68 21.59 10.07
CA GLU A 193 7.77 20.63 9.46
C GLU A 193 8.42 19.25 9.28
N TYR A 194 7.66 18.25 8.83
CA TYR A 194 8.13 16.87 8.74
C TYR A 194 9.17 16.66 7.64
N THR A 195 9.99 15.63 7.82
CA THR A 195 10.82 15.07 6.75
C THR A 195 10.11 13.89 6.10
N ALA A 196 10.10 13.85 4.77
CA ALA A 196 9.61 12.71 4.00
C ALA A 196 10.75 12.02 3.24
N VAL A 197 10.54 10.75 2.92
CA VAL A 197 11.49 9.92 2.18
C VAL A 197 10.81 9.42 0.90
N LEU A 198 11.44 9.67 -0.23
CA LEU A 198 11.13 8.99 -1.47
C LEU A 198 11.74 7.59 -1.45
N ARG A 199 10.92 6.55 -1.65
CA ARG A 199 11.37 5.17 -1.82
C ARG A 199 11.01 4.70 -3.21
N SER A 200 12.00 4.20 -3.95
CA SER A 200 11.76 3.49 -5.22
C SER A 200 12.73 2.33 -5.33
N ALA A 201 12.20 1.16 -5.66
CA ALA A 201 12.95 -0.09 -5.69
C ALA A 201 12.68 -0.89 -6.97
N ASN A 202 13.73 -1.59 -7.42
CA ASN A 202 13.72 -2.55 -8.50
C ASN A 202 13.95 -3.94 -7.93
N THR A 203 13.06 -4.87 -8.29
CA THR A 203 13.11 -6.25 -7.84
C THR A 203 12.50 -7.20 -8.86
N ILE A 204 13.02 -8.42 -8.88
CA ILE A 204 12.53 -9.53 -9.71
C ILE A 204 11.52 -10.37 -8.91
N ASP A 205 11.78 -10.60 -7.61
CA ASP A 205 11.07 -11.58 -6.77
C ASP A 205 10.63 -11.03 -5.40
N PHE A 206 10.86 -9.73 -5.13
CA PHE A 206 10.70 -9.06 -3.84
C PHE A 206 11.53 -9.65 -2.69
N MET A 207 12.37 -10.67 -2.92
CA MET A 207 13.29 -11.24 -1.94
C MET A 207 14.59 -10.43 -1.89
N THR A 208 15.07 -9.97 -3.05
CA THR A 208 16.15 -8.99 -3.17
C THR A 208 15.66 -7.75 -3.93
N ALA A 209 16.16 -6.57 -3.58
CA ALA A 209 15.80 -5.34 -4.29
C ALA A 209 16.96 -4.36 -4.28
N THR A 210 17.11 -3.62 -5.37
CA THR A 210 18.00 -2.46 -5.45
C THR A 210 17.17 -1.19 -5.41
N TRP A 211 17.70 -0.12 -4.84
CA TRP A 211 17.07 1.19 -4.99
C TRP A 211 17.22 1.66 -6.45
N SER A 212 16.24 2.42 -6.93
CA SER A 212 16.19 2.83 -8.34
C SER A 212 17.14 4.01 -8.61
N HIS A 213 17.96 3.96 -9.66
CA HIS A 213 18.80 5.10 -10.02
C HIS A 213 17.98 6.14 -10.82
N LEU A 214 17.04 6.80 -10.14
CA LEU A 214 16.22 7.84 -10.73
C LEU A 214 17.08 9.05 -11.14
N PRO A 215 16.83 9.69 -12.29
CA PRO A 215 17.62 10.84 -12.75
C PRO A 215 17.62 11.97 -11.71
N TYR A 216 18.76 12.63 -11.49
CA TYR A 216 18.85 13.71 -10.51
C TYR A 216 17.91 14.88 -10.83
N GLU A 217 17.77 15.25 -12.11
CA GLU A 217 16.83 16.29 -12.54
C GLU A 217 15.37 15.92 -12.21
N PHE A 218 15.03 14.63 -12.29
CA PHE A 218 13.71 14.15 -11.90
C PHE A 218 13.51 14.26 -10.38
N LEU A 219 14.50 13.84 -9.59
CA LEU A 219 14.46 13.95 -8.13
C LEU A 219 14.35 15.41 -7.67
N GLU A 220 15.08 16.32 -8.31
CA GLU A 220 15.01 17.76 -8.06
C GLU A 220 13.61 18.30 -8.35
N LYS A 221 13.02 17.94 -9.50
CA LYS A 221 11.65 18.34 -9.85
C LYS A 221 10.63 17.85 -8.82
N VAL A 222 10.69 16.58 -8.43
CA VAL A 222 9.79 16.02 -7.41
C VAL A 222 9.98 16.72 -6.07
N SER A 223 11.23 16.94 -5.66
CA SER A 223 11.55 17.67 -4.42
C SER A 223 10.96 19.07 -4.42
N ASN A 224 11.15 19.83 -5.50
CA ASN A 224 10.63 21.18 -5.62
C ASN A 224 9.09 21.20 -5.58
N ARG A 225 8.42 20.25 -6.24
CA ARG A 225 6.95 20.17 -6.16
C ARG A 225 6.48 19.84 -4.75
N ILE A 226 6.99 18.78 -4.13
CA ILE A 226 6.54 18.37 -2.79
C ILE A 226 6.78 19.49 -1.76
N LEU A 227 7.97 20.09 -1.75
CA LEU A 227 8.32 21.13 -0.77
C LEU A 227 7.54 22.44 -0.93
N ASN A 228 7.04 22.75 -2.14
CA ASN A 228 6.28 23.98 -2.38
C ASN A 228 4.76 23.76 -2.33
N GLU A 229 4.28 22.57 -2.69
CA GLU A 229 2.85 22.27 -2.80
C GLU A 229 2.27 21.62 -1.53
N VAL A 230 3.06 20.82 -0.80
CA VAL A 230 2.58 20.03 0.35
C VAL A 230 2.92 20.73 1.66
N LYS A 231 1.92 21.32 2.31
CA LYS A 231 2.08 21.92 3.63
C LYS A 231 2.37 20.83 4.66
N GLY A 232 3.40 21.02 5.49
CA GLY A 232 3.79 20.05 6.51
C GLY A 232 5.00 19.18 6.13
N ILE A 233 5.60 19.36 4.95
CA ILE A 233 6.90 18.79 4.58
C ILE A 233 7.84 19.90 4.14
N ASN A 234 8.96 20.06 4.85
CA ASN A 234 10.01 21.02 4.48
C ASN A 234 11.37 20.38 4.17
N ARG A 235 11.42 19.05 4.15
CA ARG A 235 12.62 18.31 3.78
C ARG A 235 12.25 16.98 3.14
N LEU A 236 12.94 16.68 2.06
CA LEU A 236 12.79 15.43 1.33
C LEU A 236 14.15 14.72 1.25
N THR A 237 14.15 13.40 1.38
CA THR A 237 15.32 12.54 1.19
C THR A 237 15.00 11.40 0.22
N TYR A 238 16.02 10.71 -0.28
CA TYR A 238 15.86 9.54 -1.14
C TYR A 238 16.54 8.32 -0.52
N ASP A 239 15.81 7.20 -0.42
CA ASP A 239 16.34 5.98 0.17
C ASP A 239 17.21 5.19 -0.82
N ILE A 240 18.52 5.20 -0.57
CA ILE A 240 19.56 4.53 -1.35
C ILE A 240 19.96 3.15 -0.77
N SER A 241 19.11 2.55 0.07
CA SER A 241 19.38 1.26 0.73
C SER A 241 18.81 0.09 -0.08
N SER A 242 19.66 -0.86 -0.45
CA SER A 242 19.22 -2.12 -1.08
C SER A 242 18.69 -3.11 -0.04
N LYS A 243 17.89 -4.07 -0.52
CA LYS A 243 17.44 -5.25 0.23
C LYS A 243 18.26 -6.46 -0.22
N PRO A 244 19.07 -7.09 0.65
CA PRO A 244 19.48 -6.68 2.01
C PRO A 244 20.51 -5.51 2.01
N PRO A 245 20.77 -4.82 3.15
CA PRO A 245 20.30 -5.12 4.51
C PRO A 245 18.94 -4.53 4.88
N ALA A 246 18.42 -3.59 4.10
CA ALA A 246 17.13 -2.95 4.36
C ALA A 246 15.95 -3.80 3.84
N THR A 247 14.74 -3.33 4.07
CA THR A 247 13.51 -3.81 3.43
C THR A 247 13.02 -2.80 2.38
N ILE A 248 11.97 -3.15 1.62
CA ILE A 248 11.38 -2.19 0.67
C ILE A 248 10.56 -1.15 1.43
N GLU A 249 9.59 -1.60 2.23
CA GLU A 249 8.85 -0.76 3.20
C GLU A 249 9.76 -0.44 4.40
N TRP A 250 9.43 0.63 5.13
CA TRP A 250 10.21 1.15 6.27
C TRP A 250 9.75 0.61 7.64
N GLU A 251 8.65 -0.14 7.66
CA GLU A 251 8.01 -0.79 8.81
C GLU A 251 7.42 -2.14 8.39
#